data_AF-A0A452HMZ9-F1
#
_entry.id   AF-A0A452HMZ9-F1
#
_cell.length_a   1.000
_cell.length_b   1.000
_cell.length_c   1.000
_cell.angle_alpha   90.00
_cell.angle_beta   90.00
_cell.angle_gamma   90.00
#
_symmetry.space_group_name_H-M   'P 1'
#
loop_
_entity.id
_entity.type
_entity.pdbx_description
1 polymer ?
#
loop_
_entity_poly.entity_id
_entity_poly.type
_entity_poly.pdbx_seq_one_letter_code
_entity_poly.pdbx_strand_id
1 'polypeptide(L)' 'MGLVIQSVSTSTEVVNGRRITTRKIIENGQERTEVEEDGQLKSIKINGREQLKC' A
#
# COMPACT_ATOMS: atom_id res chain seq x y z
N MET A 1 -22.37 4.19 -18.19
CA MET A 1 -22.03 3.79 -16.82
C MET A 1 -20.61 3.25 -16.88
N GLY A 2 -19.61 4.11 -16.61
CA GLY A 2 -18.20 3.72 -16.72
C GLY A 2 -17.84 2.76 -15.58
N LEU A 3 -17.14 1.67 -15.91
CA LEU A 3 -16.60 0.76 -14.91
C LEU A 3 -15.54 1.49 -14.08
N VAL A 4 -15.72 1.55 -12.77
CA VAL A 4 -14.65 1.94 -11.84
C VAL A 4 -13.73 0.74 -11.72
N ILE A 5 -12.51 0.84 -12.25
CA ILE A 5 -11.51 -0.20 -12.15
C ILE A 5 -10.71 0.05 -10.88
N GLN A 6 -10.92 -0.81 -9.88
CA GLN A 6 -10.12 -0.88 -8.68
C GLN A 6 -9.28 -2.17 -8.74
N SER A 7 -7.97 -2.05 -8.65
CA SER A 7 -7.04 -3.17 -8.50
C SER A 7 -6.36 -3.09 -7.15
N VAL A 8 -6.34 -4.20 -6.42
CA VAL A 8 -5.66 -4.30 -5.13
C VAL A 8 -4.66 -5.43 -5.19
N SER A 9 -3.44 -5.15 -4.76
CA SER A 9 -2.36 -6.13 -4.65
C SER A 9 -1.77 -6.05 -3.26
N THR A 10 -1.64 -7.20 -2.60
CA THR A 10 -1.08 -7.28 -1.26
C THR A 10 0.12 -8.21 -1.31
N SER A 11 1.27 -7.74 -0.82
CA SER A 11 2.46 -8.56 -0.61
C SER A 11 2.76 -8.60 0.89
N THR A 12 3.14 -9.77 1.37
CA THR A 12 3.60 -9.95 2.75
C THR A 12 4.96 -10.60 2.70
N GLU A 13 5.94 -9.95 3.31
CA GLU A 13 7.33 -10.38 3.34
C GLU A 13 7.80 -10.41 4.80
N VAL A 14 8.67 -11.36 5.13
CA VAL A 14 9.29 -11.43 6.47
C VAL A 14 10.74 -10.99 6.33
N VAL A 15 11.08 -9.85 6.91
CA VAL A 15 12.42 -9.25 6.83
C VAL A 15 12.95 -9.09 8.26
N ASN A 16 14.09 -9.70 8.56
CA ASN A 16 14.71 -9.68 9.89
C ASN A 16 13.75 -10.11 11.03
N GLY A 17 12.86 -11.07 10.77
CA GLY A 17 11.87 -11.54 11.74
C GLY A 17 10.65 -10.63 11.92
N ARG A 18 10.59 -9.50 11.20
CA ARG A 18 9.44 -8.60 11.17
C ARG A 18 8.55 -8.89 9.97
N ARG A 19 7.24 -8.88 10.18
CA ARG A 19 6.28 -9.06 9.08
C ARG A 19 5.99 -7.71 8.43
N ILE A 20 6.39 -7.56 7.18
CA ILE A 20 6.13 -6.38 6.36
C ILE A 20 4.98 -6.69 5.40
N THR A 21 3.87 -5.99 5.52
CA THR A 21 2.74 -6.09 4.61
C THR A 21 2.68 -4.83 3.76
N THR A 22 2.80 -4.96 2.43
CA THR A 22 2.63 -3.86 1.49
C THR A 22 1.32 -4.04 0.74
N ARG A 23 0.41 -3.07 0.84
CA ARG A 23 -0.85 -3.01 0.10
C ARG A 23 -0.77 -1.93 -0.96
N LYS A 24 -0.99 -2.31 -2.22
CA LYS A 24 -1.04 -1.42 -3.37
C LYS A 24 -2.47 -1.39 -3.90
N ILE A 25 -3.07 -0.22 -3.92
CA ILE A 25 -4.42 0.05 -4.41
C ILE A 25 -4.30 0.97 -5.62
N ILE A 26 -4.87 0.57 -6.75
CA ILE A 26 -4.97 1.40 -7.95
C ILE A 26 -6.46 1.60 -8.19
N GLU A 27 -6.93 2.83 -8.07
CA GLU A 27 -8.33 3.20 -8.30
C GLU A 27 -8.38 4.42 -9.22
N ASN A 28 -9.15 4.35 -10.31
CA ASN A 28 -9.31 5.48 -11.25
C ASN A 28 -7.98 6.06 -11.77
N GLY A 29 -6.94 5.23 -11.89
CA GLY A 29 -5.58 5.64 -12.30
C GLY A 29 -4.72 6.26 -11.19
N GLN A 30 -5.25 6.38 -9.98
CA GLN A 30 -4.52 6.82 -8.80
C GLN A 30 -3.97 5.61 -8.03
N GLU A 31 -2.66 5.62 -7.78
CA GLU A 31 -1.97 4.58 -7.02
C GLU A 31 -1.83 5.01 -5.55
N ARG A 32 -2.19 4.13 -4.62
CA ARG A 32 -1.94 4.26 -3.18
C ARG A 32 -1.18 3.03 -2.71
N THR A 33 -0.04 3.24 -2.06
CA THR A 33 0.76 2.17 -1.46
C THR A 33 0.83 2.38 0.04
N GLU A 34 0.45 1.36 0.80
CA GLU A 34 0.49 1.32 2.26
C GLU A 34 1.52 0.27 2.69
N VAL A 35 2.40 0.62 3.62
CA VAL A 35 3.39 -0.29 4.19
C VAL A 35 3.12 -0.43 5.67
N GLU A 36 2.93 -1.66 6.13
CA GLU A 36 2.67 -2.04 7.50
C GLU A 36 3.81 -2.94 8.00
N GLU A 37 4.35 -2.66 9.18
CA GLU A 37 5.37 -3.47 9.85
C GLU A 37 4.78 -4.00 11.16
N ASP A 38 4.74 -5.32 11.32
CA ASP A 38 4.20 -6.02 12.50
C ASP A 38 2.79 -5.58 12.91
N GLY A 39 1.95 -5.27 11.91
CA GLY A 39 0.57 -4.81 12.13
C GLY A 39 0.44 -3.30 12.34
N GLN A 40 1.54 -2.54 12.32
CA GLN A 40 1.54 -1.09 12.46
C GLN A 40 1.79 -0.41 11.12
N LEU A 41 0.91 0.51 10.73
CA LEU A 41 1.07 1.29 9.50
C LEU A 41 2.29 2.22 9.62
N LYS A 42 3.28 2.00 8.76
CA LYS A 42 4.55 2.76 8.72
C LYS A 42 4.56 3.86 7.69
N SER A 43 3.98 3.62 6.52
CA SER A 43 4.00 4.61 5.44
C SER A 43 2.78 4.51 4.54
N ILE A 44 2.37 5.67 4.02
CA ILE A 44 1.41 5.78 2.93
C ILE A 44 2.03 6.64 1.83
N LYS A 45 1.98 6.16 0.59
CA LYS A 45 2.39 6.89 -0.61
C LYS A 45 1.23 6.94 -1.60
N ILE A 46 1.01 8.10 -2.21
CA ILE A 46 -0.01 8.28 -3.25
C ILE A 46 0.68 8.80 -4.50
N ASN A 47 0.55 8.09 -5.62
CA ASN A 47 1.23 8.37 -6.89
C ASN A 47 2.74 8.63 -6.71
N GLY A 48 3.38 7.79 -5.89
CA GLY A 48 4.81 7.93 -5.55
C GLY A 48 5.15 9.06 -4.57
N ARG A 49 4.20 9.91 -4.16
CA ARG A 49 4.42 10.98 -3.18
C ARG A 49 4.10 10.48 -1.77
N GLU A 50 5.05 10.64 -0.87
CA GLU A 50 4.86 10.31 0.55
C GLU A 50 3.76 11.20 1.16
N GLN A 51 2.78 10.59 1.81
CA GLN A 51 1.67 11.26 2.51
C GLN A 51 1.78 11.09 4.01
N LEU A 52 2.22 9.91 4.44
CA LEU A 52 2.43 9.58 5.85
C LEU A 52 3.71 8.76 5.96
N LYS A 53 4.51 9.10 6.97
CA LYS A 53 5.65 8.34 7.44
C LYS A 53 5.73 8.51 8.95
N CYS A 54 5.71 7.41 9.69
CA CYS A 54 5.83 7.41 11.15
C CYS A 54 7.14 6.77 11.62
#